data_AF-F4QFD9-F1
#
_entry.id   AF-F4QFD9-F1
#
_cell.length_a   1.000
_cell.length_b   1.000
_cell.length_c   1.000
_cell.angle_alpha   90.00
_cell.angle_beta   90.00
_cell.angle_gamma   90.00
#
_symmetry.space_group_name_H-M   'P 1'
#
loop_
_entity.id
_entity.type
_entity.pdbx_description
1 polymer ?
#
loop_
_entity_poly.entity_id
_entity_poly.type
_entity_poly.pdbx_seq_one_letter_code
_entity_poly.pdbx_strand_id
1 'polypeptide(L)'
;MNKSYRETQQLDRTKELSIQFYKDTLLPFIFFIILVLLALLVLVLGIVPLFFGLIYLLFKTRKVSYHYYKHGTLNQFVNDEEKDANKDADKDAEKDSDDDDDQDSADQEKAKDANNQDISSSSSSAIVVHRKANIPINNVTTTKTNETTTTTTTTTNTTTNRQGGKKKKKKNRGTNTTKNWNEATLEQYLKNAGFVRGSDNTPSYKAELISISIQFVQCVLTEAYKDSDEKLITLTLTGDGDVDFESAFTIFGSPYSLLWEYLPLPSYNFMLSLLVVGAYVMGLPGYGCGCIPYSIKRHLEKLMIDIDIPRNMSDLGETITKSFNENYCLIQQKQLRSVVWDKTKMEHYLFYNNIRLFSTTRYAATEENLFCTIALCKAIMGNIIMNNNPTIYTVEQTKEVVQREETVNEALDRLGCMALQHWKTEKVWWAINMKMNVLGVTLMAFQTGVFHVYPPLIPHLQSEMLNFLPHPYFEFSDDIQTTFNKYYKFIFEDSIFI
;
A
#
# COMPACT_ATOMS: atom_id res chain seq x y z
N MET A 1 -60.95 -52.33 36.95
CA MET A 1 -59.61 -52.95 37.12
C MET A 1 -58.92 -53.32 35.80
N ASN A 2 -59.53 -54.07 34.87
CA ASN A 2 -58.82 -54.60 33.67
C ASN A 2 -58.14 -53.58 32.71
N LYS A 3 -58.44 -52.28 32.75
CA LYS A 3 -57.79 -51.28 31.87
C LYS A 3 -56.38 -50.93 32.35
N SER A 4 -56.24 -50.59 33.64
CA SER A 4 -54.97 -50.18 34.26
C SER A 4 -53.88 -51.27 34.15
N TYR A 5 -54.25 -52.55 34.26
CA TYR A 5 -53.30 -53.66 34.12
C TYR A 5 -52.75 -53.84 32.68
N ARG A 6 -53.51 -53.41 31.66
CA ARG A 6 -53.01 -53.43 30.27
C ARG A 6 -52.07 -52.26 29.98
N GLU A 7 -52.34 -51.10 30.57
CA GLU A 7 -51.51 -49.89 30.43
C GLU A 7 -50.13 -50.09 31.05
N THR A 8 -50.02 -50.76 32.21
CA THR A 8 -48.71 -51.13 32.80
C THR A 8 -47.93 -52.14 31.96
N GLN A 9 -48.57 -53.20 31.43
CA GLN A 9 -47.88 -54.17 30.57
C GLN A 9 -47.40 -53.59 29.23
N GLN A 10 -48.07 -52.56 28.69
CA GLN A 10 -47.58 -51.85 27.50
C GLN A 10 -46.35 -51.00 27.81
N LEU A 11 -46.32 -50.34 28.98
CA LEU A 11 -45.20 -49.49 29.39
C LEU A 11 -43.89 -50.29 29.55
N ASP A 12 -43.95 -51.47 30.15
CA ASP A 12 -42.74 -52.28 30.36
C ASP A 12 -42.23 -52.91 29.05
N ARG A 13 -43.11 -53.35 28.14
CA ARG A 13 -42.69 -53.78 26.79
C ARG A 13 -42.02 -52.67 25.98
N THR A 14 -42.50 -51.42 26.09
CA THR A 14 -41.84 -50.30 25.41
C THR A 14 -40.45 -49.99 25.98
N LYS A 15 -40.23 -50.19 27.29
CA LYS A 15 -38.90 -50.07 27.89
C LYS A 15 -37.97 -51.17 27.39
N GLU A 16 -38.40 -52.44 27.40
CA GLU A 16 -37.60 -53.57 26.90
C GLU A 16 -37.17 -53.37 25.44
N LEU A 17 -38.10 -52.96 24.57
CA LEU A 17 -37.79 -52.65 23.16
C LEU A 17 -36.79 -51.50 23.01
N SER A 18 -36.89 -50.45 23.84
CA SER A 18 -35.94 -49.32 23.81
C SER A 18 -34.52 -49.72 24.26
N ILE A 19 -34.42 -50.61 25.27
CA ILE A 19 -33.15 -51.14 25.77
C ILE A 19 -32.51 -52.07 24.73
N GLN A 20 -33.32 -52.89 24.06
CA GLN A 20 -32.84 -53.79 23.00
C GLN A 20 -32.33 -52.99 21.79
N PHE A 21 -33.07 -51.98 21.33
CA PHE A 21 -32.63 -51.08 20.25
C PHE A 21 -31.31 -50.37 20.58
N TYR A 22 -31.15 -49.88 21.81
CA TYR A 22 -29.91 -49.23 22.26
C TYR A 22 -28.70 -50.19 22.18
N LYS A 23 -28.87 -51.43 22.64
CA LYS A 23 -27.80 -52.46 22.61
C LYS A 23 -27.46 -52.92 21.20
N ASP A 24 -28.46 -53.22 20.39
CA ASP A 24 -28.26 -53.91 19.11
C ASP A 24 -27.95 -52.94 17.97
N THR A 25 -28.39 -51.68 18.06
CA THR A 25 -28.23 -50.68 16.97
C THR A 25 -27.35 -49.50 17.37
N LEU A 26 -27.58 -48.88 18.52
CA LEU A 26 -26.86 -47.64 18.86
C LEU A 26 -25.42 -47.90 19.34
N LEU A 27 -25.22 -48.91 20.19
CA LEU A 27 -23.90 -49.22 20.76
C LEU A 27 -22.85 -49.62 19.70
N PRO A 28 -23.16 -50.48 18.69
CA PRO A 28 -22.22 -50.78 17.61
C PRO A 28 -21.91 -49.57 16.72
N PHE A 29 -22.89 -48.69 16.49
CA PHE A 29 -22.71 -47.48 15.70
C PHE A 29 -21.78 -46.46 16.39
N ILE A 30 -21.93 -46.27 17.71
CA ILE A 30 -21.01 -45.46 18.51
C ILE A 30 -19.59 -46.05 18.47
N PHE A 31 -19.46 -47.37 18.62
CA PHE A 31 -18.16 -48.05 18.55
C PHE A 31 -17.48 -47.90 17.17
N PHE A 32 -18.26 -47.97 16.08
CA PHE A 32 -17.77 -47.69 14.73
C PHE A 32 -17.26 -46.26 14.56
N ILE A 33 -17.98 -45.25 15.07
CA ILE A 33 -17.53 -43.85 15.04
C ILE A 33 -16.20 -43.68 15.79
N ILE A 34 -16.05 -44.29 16.97
CA ILE A 34 -14.80 -44.24 17.76
C ILE A 34 -13.63 -44.87 16.97
N LEU A 35 -13.86 -46.01 16.31
CA LEU A 35 -12.85 -46.65 15.44
C LEU A 35 -12.43 -45.75 14.26
N VAL A 36 -13.37 -45.09 13.60
CA VAL A 36 -13.08 -44.15 12.50
C VAL A 36 -12.27 -42.95 13.01
N LEU A 37 -12.63 -42.38 14.17
CA LEU A 37 -11.87 -41.27 14.77
C LEU A 37 -10.45 -41.68 15.19
N LEU A 38 -10.27 -42.89 15.73
CA LEU A 38 -8.93 -43.43 16.04
C LEU A 38 -8.10 -43.66 14.77
N ALA A 39 -8.69 -44.19 13.70
CA ALA A 39 -8.00 -44.38 12.43
C ALA A 39 -7.55 -43.03 11.81
N LEU A 40 -8.41 -42.00 11.88
CA LEU A 40 -8.07 -40.64 11.46
C LEU A 40 -6.96 -40.04 12.33
N LEU A 41 -6.98 -40.24 13.65
CA LEU A 41 -5.93 -39.77 14.56
C LEU A 41 -4.57 -40.40 14.21
N VAL A 42 -4.52 -41.71 13.97
CA VAL A 42 -3.29 -42.41 13.55
C VAL A 42 -2.80 -41.90 12.20
N LEU A 43 -3.70 -41.63 11.25
CA LEU A 43 -3.35 -41.08 9.94
C LEU A 43 -2.77 -39.66 10.04
N VAL A 44 -3.35 -38.80 10.87
CA VAL A 44 -2.81 -37.44 11.15
C VAL A 44 -1.44 -37.54 11.82
N LEU A 45 -1.29 -38.36 12.86
CA LEU A 45 -0.02 -38.56 13.56
C LEU A 45 1.08 -39.18 12.68
N GLY A 46 0.73 -39.95 11.65
CA GLY A 46 1.68 -40.49 10.67
C GLY A 46 2.07 -39.50 9.56
N ILE A 47 1.14 -38.68 9.08
CA ILE A 47 1.38 -37.74 7.97
C ILE A 47 2.12 -36.47 8.43
N VAL A 48 1.79 -35.93 9.61
CA VAL A 48 2.37 -34.67 10.10
C VAL A 48 3.91 -34.71 10.20
N PRO A 49 4.56 -35.76 10.75
CA PRO A 49 6.02 -35.87 10.77
C PRO A 49 6.66 -35.93 9.38
N LEU A 50 6.00 -36.59 8.40
CA LEU A 50 6.48 -36.64 7.02
C LEU A 50 6.43 -35.25 6.36
N PHE A 51 5.38 -34.47 6.64
CA PHE A 51 5.23 -33.12 6.12
C PHE A 51 6.29 -32.17 6.70
N PHE A 52 6.54 -32.22 8.01
CA PHE A 52 7.64 -31.47 8.64
C PHE A 52 9.02 -31.91 8.14
N GLY A 53 9.23 -33.22 7.91
CA GLY A 53 10.46 -33.73 7.30
C GLY A 53 10.71 -33.19 5.89
N LEU A 54 9.65 -33.09 5.06
CA LEU A 54 9.72 -32.50 3.73
C LEU A 54 10.05 -31.00 3.78
N ILE A 55 9.39 -30.24 4.65
CA ILE A 55 9.67 -28.80 4.88
C ILE A 55 11.13 -28.60 5.30
N TYR A 56 11.62 -29.39 6.27
CA TYR A 56 13.01 -29.33 6.71
C TYR A 56 14.00 -29.62 5.57
N LEU A 57 13.69 -30.59 4.70
CA LEU A 57 14.50 -30.89 3.52
C LEU A 57 14.57 -29.70 2.53
N LEU A 58 13.43 -29.04 2.29
CA LEU A 58 13.33 -27.86 1.41
C LEU A 58 14.06 -26.63 1.99
N PHE A 59 14.03 -26.43 3.31
CA PHE A 59 14.84 -25.40 3.97
C PHE A 59 16.34 -25.71 3.88
N LYS A 60 16.72 -26.97 4.08
CA LYS A 60 18.14 -27.40 4.02
C LYS A 60 18.73 -27.22 2.62
N THR A 61 17.99 -27.56 1.56
CA THR A 61 18.46 -27.36 0.17
C THR A 61 18.53 -25.88 -0.21
N ARG A 62 17.56 -25.05 0.20
CA ARG A 62 17.63 -23.58 0.00
C ARG A 62 18.86 -22.95 0.66
N LYS A 63 19.23 -23.39 1.87
CA LYS A 63 20.39 -22.83 2.59
C LYS A 63 21.73 -23.09 1.88
N VAL A 64 21.83 -24.18 1.11
CA VAL A 64 23.01 -24.50 0.28
C VAL A 64 23.12 -23.57 -0.94
N SER A 65 22.01 -23.26 -1.62
CA SER A 65 22.02 -22.33 -2.77
C SER A 65 22.46 -20.90 -2.38
N TYR A 66 22.07 -20.42 -1.20
CA TYR A 66 22.49 -19.09 -0.73
C TYR A 66 24.01 -18.97 -0.51
N HIS A 67 24.69 -20.05 -0.11
CA HIS A 67 26.14 -20.03 0.05
C HIS A 67 26.91 -19.95 -1.28
N TYR A 68 26.37 -20.53 -2.35
CA TYR A 68 26.95 -20.42 -3.70
C TYR A 68 26.83 -19.01 -4.28
N TYR A 69 25.68 -18.35 -4.10
CA TYR A 69 25.51 -16.97 -4.58
C TYR A 69 26.41 -15.96 -3.86
N LYS A 70 26.68 -16.14 -2.56
CA LYS A 70 27.50 -15.20 -1.77
C LYS A 70 28.99 -15.19 -2.14
N HIS A 71 29.52 -16.30 -2.68
CA HIS A 71 30.93 -16.38 -3.09
C HIS A 71 31.17 -16.22 -4.60
N GLY A 72 30.14 -16.43 -5.44
CA GLY A 72 30.28 -16.31 -6.90
C GLY A 72 30.43 -14.88 -7.41
N THR A 73 29.71 -13.91 -6.83
CA THR A 73 29.65 -12.53 -7.34
C THR A 73 30.79 -11.63 -6.86
N LEU A 74 31.38 -11.89 -5.69
CA LEU A 74 32.44 -11.04 -5.14
C LEU A 74 33.76 -11.15 -5.94
N ASN A 75 34.09 -12.33 -6.45
CA ASN A 75 35.30 -12.54 -7.26
C ASN A 75 35.19 -11.99 -8.69
N GLN A 76 34.00 -11.60 -9.16
CA GLN A 76 33.85 -11.09 -10.51
C GLN A 76 34.13 -9.58 -10.59
N PHE A 77 33.67 -8.80 -9.60
CA PHE A 77 33.94 -7.35 -9.55
C PHE A 77 35.42 -6.99 -9.34
N VAL A 78 36.17 -7.75 -8.53
CA VAL A 78 37.59 -7.46 -8.24
C VAL A 78 38.49 -7.64 -9.49
N ASN A 79 38.11 -8.51 -10.44
CA ASN A 79 38.91 -8.77 -11.63
C ASN A 79 38.69 -7.77 -12.79
N ASP A 80 37.62 -6.97 -12.72
CA ASP A 80 37.29 -5.98 -13.75
C ASP A 80 37.87 -4.59 -13.42
N GLU A 81 37.92 -4.18 -12.14
CA GLU A 81 38.62 -2.93 -11.72
C GLU A 81 40.14 -2.97 -12.00
N GLU A 82 40.80 -4.13 -11.89
CA GLU A 82 42.25 -4.25 -12.12
C GLU A 82 42.65 -4.16 -13.62
N LYS A 83 41.68 -4.21 -14.55
CA LYS A 83 41.94 -4.12 -16.00
C LYS A 83 41.86 -2.71 -16.57
N ASP A 84 41.02 -1.85 -16.01
CA ASP A 84 40.84 -0.50 -16.55
C ASP A 84 41.87 0.50 -15.97
N ALA A 85 42.47 0.21 -14.81
CA ALA A 85 43.55 1.01 -14.22
C ALA A 85 44.89 0.99 -15.00
N ASN A 86 45.03 0.16 -16.05
CA ASN A 86 46.30 -0.09 -16.73
C ASN A 86 46.30 0.33 -18.21
N LYS A 87 45.47 1.33 -18.57
CA LYS A 87 45.29 1.78 -19.97
C LYS A 87 45.52 3.27 -20.25
N ASP A 88 45.56 4.10 -19.21
CA ASP A 88 45.72 5.56 -19.34
C ASP A 88 47.13 6.07 -19.00
N ALA A 89 48.12 5.17 -18.99
CA ALA A 89 49.51 5.47 -18.67
C ALA A 89 50.44 5.41 -19.90
N ASP A 90 49.99 5.91 -21.07
CA ASP A 90 50.88 6.13 -22.22
C ASP A 90 50.31 7.14 -23.24
N LYS A 91 50.39 8.43 -22.89
CA LYS A 91 50.36 9.62 -23.78
C LYS A 91 50.46 10.89 -22.93
N ASP A 92 51.65 11.49 -22.92
CA ASP A 92 51.86 12.95 -22.91
C ASP A 92 53.37 13.24 -22.84
N ALA A 93 53.99 13.33 -24.01
CA ALA A 93 55.38 13.78 -24.17
C ALA A 93 55.67 14.21 -25.61
N GLU A 94 55.21 15.39 -26.02
CA GLU A 94 56.11 16.31 -26.72
C GLU A 94 55.68 17.78 -26.62
N LYS A 95 56.70 18.63 -26.64
CA LYS A 95 56.83 19.92 -25.98
C LYS A 95 56.90 21.05 -27.02
N ASP A 96 56.60 22.25 -26.52
CA ASP A 96 57.22 23.54 -26.87
C ASP A 96 56.85 24.31 -28.17
N SER A 97 57.01 25.63 -28.00
CA SER A 97 57.12 26.74 -28.95
C SER A 97 55.83 27.34 -29.55
N ASP A 98 55.67 28.67 -29.59
CA ASP A 98 56.35 29.78 -28.86
C ASP A 98 55.51 31.08 -29.01
N ASP A 99 55.83 32.07 -28.17
CA ASP A 99 55.70 33.53 -28.32
C ASP A 99 54.34 34.26 -28.45
N ASP A 100 54.16 35.17 -27.48
CA ASP A 100 53.85 36.61 -27.58
C ASP A 100 52.60 37.13 -28.33
N ASP A 101 51.77 37.91 -27.60
CA ASP A 101 51.87 39.38 -27.69
C ASP A 101 51.16 40.11 -26.53
N ASP A 102 51.72 41.25 -26.13
CA ASP A 102 51.21 42.15 -25.07
C ASP A 102 49.92 42.88 -25.48
N GLN A 103 49.09 43.29 -24.49
CA GLN A 103 48.93 44.74 -24.23
C GLN A 103 48.11 45.13 -22.99
N ASP A 104 48.65 46.18 -22.36
CA ASP A 104 48.25 46.93 -21.18
C ASP A 104 46.81 47.46 -21.07
N SER A 105 46.54 47.87 -19.82
CA SER A 105 45.80 49.07 -19.37
C SER A 105 44.35 48.89 -18.90
N ALA A 106 43.85 49.60 -17.90
CA ALA A 106 44.40 50.28 -16.72
C ALA A 106 43.19 50.94 -16.01
N ASP A 107 43.18 50.85 -14.67
CA ASP A 107 42.72 51.89 -13.74
C ASP A 107 41.25 52.33 -13.54
N GLN A 108 40.98 52.57 -12.24
CA GLN A 108 40.12 53.63 -11.64
C GLN A 108 38.58 53.50 -11.67
N GLU A 109 37.82 53.98 -10.66
CA GLU A 109 38.12 54.22 -9.23
C GLU A 109 36.83 54.39 -8.39
N LYS A 110 36.90 54.05 -7.08
CA LYS A 110 36.25 54.69 -5.90
C LYS A 110 34.71 54.91 -5.76
N ALA A 111 34.31 54.73 -4.47
CA ALA A 111 33.28 55.50 -3.71
C ALA A 111 31.79 55.31 -4.12
N LYS A 112 30.73 55.59 -3.35
CA LYS A 112 30.43 55.85 -1.91
C LYS A 112 28.89 55.65 -1.73
N ASP A 113 28.23 55.61 -0.57
CA ASP A 113 28.59 55.81 0.85
C ASP A 113 27.63 54.97 1.77
N ALA A 114 27.69 55.14 3.09
CA ALA A 114 26.75 54.57 4.07
C ALA A 114 25.30 55.09 3.99
N ASN A 115 24.32 54.34 4.55
CA ASN A 115 23.48 54.89 5.62
C ASN A 115 22.91 53.84 6.59
N ASN A 116 22.61 54.28 7.80
CA ASN A 116 22.16 53.53 8.97
C ASN A 116 20.80 54.07 9.44
N GLN A 117 19.84 53.22 9.80
CA GLN A 117 18.74 53.67 10.68
C GLN A 117 17.98 52.53 11.38
N ASP A 118 18.15 52.45 12.69
CA ASP A 118 17.19 51.85 13.62
C ASP A 118 15.87 52.65 13.62
N ILE A 119 14.72 51.96 13.67
CA ILE A 119 13.56 52.45 14.43
C ILE A 119 12.98 51.28 15.24
N SER A 120 12.92 51.48 16.56
CA SER A 120 12.19 50.64 17.50
C SER A 120 10.97 51.39 18.03
N SER A 121 9.85 50.68 18.16
CA SER A 121 8.72 50.96 19.06
C SER A 121 7.68 49.85 18.83
N SER A 122 7.29 48.98 19.76
CA SER A 122 6.90 49.15 21.17
C SER A 122 5.68 50.06 21.36
N SER A 123 4.51 49.45 21.61
CA SER A 123 3.54 49.90 22.63
C SER A 123 2.37 48.92 22.77
N SER A 124 2.06 48.56 24.02
CA SER A 124 0.91 47.75 24.44
C SER A 124 -0.35 48.61 24.65
N SER A 125 -1.54 47.98 24.62
CA SER A 125 -2.74 48.22 25.49
C SER A 125 -3.96 47.54 24.83
N ALA A 126 -4.70 46.59 25.40
CA ALA A 126 -5.36 46.47 26.71
C ALA A 126 -6.74 47.17 26.82
N ILE A 127 -7.80 46.34 26.72
CA ILE A 127 -9.09 46.36 27.46
C ILE A 127 -10.10 47.52 27.24
N VAL A 128 -11.36 47.15 26.93
CA VAL A 128 -12.69 47.62 27.41
C VAL A 128 -13.75 47.02 26.44
N VAL A 129 -14.53 45.99 26.77
CA VAL A 129 -15.69 45.85 27.69
C VAL A 129 -17.04 46.41 27.16
N HIS A 130 -18.00 45.50 26.98
CA HIS A 130 -19.47 45.63 26.85
C HIS A 130 -20.14 46.45 25.73
N ARG A 131 -20.96 45.75 24.91
CA ARG A 131 -22.44 45.90 24.98
C ARG A 131 -23.22 44.71 24.41
N LYS A 132 -24.37 44.39 25.04
CA LYS A 132 -25.42 43.48 24.55
C LYS A 132 -26.59 44.30 23.96
N ALA A 133 -27.09 43.90 22.78
CA ALA A 133 -28.45 44.06 22.24
C ALA A 133 -28.43 43.26 20.90
N ASN A 134 -29.16 42.17 20.63
CA ASN A 134 -30.53 41.71 20.93
C ASN A 134 -31.61 42.34 20.01
N ILE A 135 -32.38 41.47 19.33
CA ILE A 135 -33.63 41.71 18.56
C ILE A 135 -33.43 42.29 17.12
N PRO A 136 -34.20 41.88 16.06
CA PRO A 136 -35.03 40.69 15.86
C PRO A 136 -34.69 39.85 14.59
N ILE A 137 -35.34 38.68 14.51
CA ILE A 137 -35.54 37.88 13.29
C ILE A 137 -36.39 38.66 12.27
N ASN A 138 -36.09 38.52 10.97
CA ASN A 138 -37.08 38.71 9.91
C ASN A 138 -36.83 37.72 8.76
N ASN A 139 -37.82 36.90 8.44
CA ASN A 139 -37.79 35.98 7.30
C ASN A 139 -37.98 36.76 6.00
N VAL A 140 -37.06 36.61 5.04
CA VAL A 140 -37.29 37.00 3.64
C VAL A 140 -36.91 35.83 2.72
N THR A 141 -37.91 35.00 2.43
CA THR A 141 -37.83 34.01 1.36
C THR A 141 -37.70 34.75 0.02
N THR A 142 -36.52 34.69 -0.60
CA THR A 142 -36.32 35.27 -1.94
C THR A 142 -36.01 34.16 -2.93
N THR A 143 -37.04 33.70 -3.63
CA THR A 143 -36.92 32.69 -4.68
C THR A 143 -36.20 33.30 -5.89
N LYS A 144 -34.90 33.03 -6.04
CA LYS A 144 -34.17 33.35 -7.27
C LYS A 144 -34.27 32.18 -8.26
N THR A 145 -35.18 32.32 -9.21
CA THR A 145 -35.24 31.49 -10.40
C THR A 145 -34.02 31.80 -11.26
N ASN A 146 -33.02 30.92 -11.28
CA ASN A 146 -31.94 31.00 -12.24
C ASN A 146 -32.39 30.29 -13.53
N GLU A 147 -32.55 31.06 -14.61
CA GLU A 147 -32.84 30.54 -15.94
C GLU A 147 -31.60 29.86 -16.52
N THR A 148 -31.61 28.53 -16.60
CA THR A 148 -30.55 27.75 -17.24
C THR A 148 -30.69 27.85 -18.76
N THR A 149 -29.90 28.73 -19.39
CA THR A 149 -29.81 28.84 -20.85
C THR A 149 -29.06 27.63 -21.42
N THR A 150 -29.82 26.63 -21.87
CA THR A 150 -29.26 25.45 -22.56
C THR A 150 -28.85 25.80 -23.99
N THR A 151 -27.56 26.02 -24.22
CA THR A 151 -26.99 26.18 -25.57
C THR A 151 -26.81 24.81 -26.23
N THR A 152 -27.72 24.45 -27.14
CA THR A 152 -27.65 23.21 -27.91
C THR A 152 -26.66 23.34 -29.07
N THR A 153 -25.41 22.89 -28.87
CA THR A 153 -24.42 22.78 -29.96
C THR A 153 -24.72 21.56 -30.83
N THR A 154 -25.25 21.78 -32.03
CA THR A 154 -25.54 20.72 -33.00
C THR A 154 -24.26 20.22 -33.69
N THR A 155 -23.58 19.24 -33.12
CA THR A 155 -22.43 18.58 -33.76
C THR A 155 -22.90 17.71 -34.93
N THR A 156 -22.58 18.11 -36.15
CA THR A 156 -22.90 17.33 -37.37
C THR A 156 -21.99 16.10 -37.48
N ASN A 157 -22.49 14.95 -37.06
CA ASN A 157 -21.78 13.68 -37.20
C ASN A 157 -21.86 13.15 -38.65
N THR A 158 -20.74 13.22 -39.37
CA THR A 158 -20.59 12.64 -40.72
C THR A 158 -20.55 11.10 -40.65
N THR A 159 -21.70 10.46 -40.79
CA THR A 159 -21.83 8.99 -40.78
C THR A 159 -21.22 8.35 -42.03
N THR A 160 -19.92 8.03 -41.98
CA THR A 160 -19.29 7.17 -42.99
C THR A 160 -19.71 5.71 -42.76
N ASN A 161 -20.55 5.19 -43.67
CA ASN A 161 -20.97 3.78 -43.69
C ASN A 161 -19.76 2.84 -43.87
N ARG A 162 -19.18 2.35 -42.77
CA ARG A 162 -18.28 1.19 -42.79
C ARG A 162 -19.08 -0.10 -42.66
N GLN A 163 -18.99 -0.95 -43.67
CA GLN A 163 -19.62 -2.27 -43.71
C GLN A 163 -19.28 -3.11 -42.47
N GLY A 164 -20.28 -3.86 -41.97
CA GLY A 164 -20.20 -4.63 -40.75
C GLY A 164 -19.23 -5.82 -40.82
N GLY A 165 -17.94 -5.58 -40.62
CA GLY A 165 -16.98 -6.63 -40.29
C GLY A 165 -17.26 -7.17 -38.88
N LYS A 166 -17.61 -8.47 -38.78
CA LYS A 166 -17.78 -9.16 -37.48
C LYS A 166 -16.52 -8.99 -36.63
N LYS A 167 -16.57 -8.13 -35.60
CA LYS A 167 -15.49 -8.01 -34.60
C LYS A 167 -15.36 -9.35 -33.86
N LYS A 168 -14.42 -10.20 -34.30
CA LYS A 168 -13.97 -11.36 -33.51
C LYS A 168 -13.48 -10.82 -32.16
N LYS A 169 -14.19 -11.15 -31.07
CA LYS A 169 -13.75 -10.90 -29.69
C LYS A 169 -12.40 -11.59 -29.53
N LYS A 170 -11.30 -10.82 -29.58
CA LYS A 170 -9.93 -11.32 -29.56
C LYS A 170 -9.71 -11.94 -28.18
N LYS A 171 -9.87 -13.26 -28.09
CA LYS A 171 -9.60 -14.02 -26.86
C LYS A 171 -8.12 -13.83 -26.53
N ASN A 172 -7.82 -12.98 -25.55
CA ASN A 172 -6.45 -12.76 -25.10
C ASN A 172 -5.87 -14.13 -24.73
N ARG A 173 -4.90 -14.59 -25.53
CA ARG A 173 -4.13 -15.78 -25.21
C ARG A 173 -3.30 -15.40 -24.00
N GLY A 174 -3.53 -16.06 -22.86
CA GLY A 174 -2.78 -15.80 -21.64
C GLY A 174 -1.29 -15.83 -21.94
N THR A 175 -0.62 -14.72 -21.66
CA THR A 175 0.82 -14.60 -21.76
C THR A 175 1.47 -15.65 -20.85
N ASN A 176 2.47 -16.37 -21.36
CA ASN A 176 3.08 -17.45 -20.59
C ASN A 176 3.84 -16.84 -19.39
N THR A 177 3.24 -16.93 -18.20
CA THR A 177 3.72 -16.27 -16.98
C THR A 177 5.09 -16.78 -16.52
N THR A 178 5.50 -17.97 -16.98
CA THR A 178 6.80 -18.59 -16.67
C THR A 178 8.00 -18.01 -17.43
N LYS A 179 7.79 -17.24 -18.51
CA LYS A 179 8.92 -16.64 -19.24
C LYS A 179 9.49 -15.45 -18.44
N ASN A 180 10.81 -15.46 -18.22
CA ASN A 180 11.55 -14.28 -17.72
C ASN A 180 11.32 -13.10 -18.66
N TRP A 181 10.95 -11.95 -18.10
CA TRP A 181 10.83 -10.70 -18.84
C TRP A 181 12.18 -9.97 -18.81
N ASN A 182 12.55 -9.42 -19.95
CA ASN A 182 13.68 -8.51 -20.16
C ASN A 182 13.17 -7.32 -20.98
N GLU A 183 13.98 -6.27 -21.15
CA GLU A 183 13.59 -5.06 -21.89
C GLU A 183 12.99 -5.38 -23.27
N ALA A 184 13.61 -6.26 -24.08
CA ALA A 184 13.07 -6.65 -25.39
C ALA A 184 11.68 -7.34 -25.32
N THR A 185 11.42 -8.13 -24.27
CA THR A 185 10.10 -8.74 -24.05
C THR A 185 9.07 -7.70 -23.61
N LEU A 186 9.47 -6.73 -22.78
CA LEU A 186 8.65 -5.60 -22.34
C LEU A 186 8.32 -4.65 -23.50
N GLU A 187 9.30 -4.27 -24.32
CA GLU A 187 9.13 -3.50 -25.56
C GLU A 187 8.10 -4.18 -26.48
N GLN A 188 8.28 -5.48 -26.74
CA GLN A 188 7.36 -6.21 -27.60
C GLN A 188 5.96 -6.31 -26.98
N TYR A 189 5.83 -6.34 -25.65
CA TYR A 189 4.56 -6.29 -24.94
C TYR A 189 3.86 -4.93 -25.09
N LEU A 190 4.56 -3.82 -24.81
CA LEU A 190 4.03 -2.45 -24.94
C LEU A 190 3.64 -2.14 -26.39
N LYS A 191 4.46 -2.55 -27.36
CA LYS A 191 4.14 -2.49 -28.80
C LYS A 191 2.89 -3.29 -29.17
N ASN A 192 2.71 -4.48 -28.57
CA ASN A 192 1.53 -5.32 -28.80
C ASN A 192 0.25 -4.75 -28.16
N ALA A 193 0.36 -4.01 -27.05
CA ALA A 193 -0.73 -3.25 -26.45
C ALA A 193 -1.13 -2.03 -27.31
N GLY A 194 -0.21 -1.56 -28.16
CA GLY A 194 -0.41 -0.48 -29.12
C GLY A 194 0.13 0.87 -28.66
N PHE A 195 1.14 0.88 -27.79
CA PHE A 195 2.02 2.04 -27.59
C PHE A 195 3.03 2.14 -28.74
N VAL A 196 3.51 3.34 -29.01
CA VAL A 196 4.50 3.62 -30.05
C VAL A 196 5.73 4.26 -29.39
N ARG A 197 6.88 3.59 -29.49
CA ARG A 197 8.14 4.10 -28.93
C ARG A 197 8.53 5.41 -29.61
N GLY A 198 8.84 6.43 -28.81
CA GLY A 198 9.27 7.75 -29.30
C GLY A 198 8.18 8.58 -29.98
N SER A 199 6.88 8.24 -29.86
CA SER A 199 5.79 9.01 -30.49
C SER A 199 5.68 10.43 -29.94
N ASP A 200 6.06 10.64 -28.68
CA ASP A 200 5.93 11.91 -27.97
C ASP A 200 7.28 12.37 -27.39
N ASN A 201 8.36 12.15 -28.15
CA ASN A 201 9.73 12.57 -27.83
C ASN A 201 9.90 14.11 -27.95
N THR A 202 9.21 14.87 -27.09
CA THR A 202 9.42 16.32 -26.95
C THR A 202 10.37 16.61 -25.77
N PRO A 203 11.26 17.61 -25.86
CA PRO A 203 12.11 17.99 -24.74
C PRO A 203 11.33 18.37 -23.47
N SER A 204 10.15 18.99 -23.62
CA SER A 204 9.30 19.39 -22.49
C SER A 204 8.77 18.19 -21.71
N TYR A 205 8.21 17.18 -22.39
CA TYR A 205 7.70 15.99 -21.72
C TYR A 205 8.82 15.17 -21.08
N LYS A 206 9.98 15.09 -21.75
CA LYS A 206 11.18 14.46 -21.17
C LYS A 206 11.58 15.14 -19.86
N ALA A 207 11.74 16.47 -19.84
CA ALA A 207 12.13 17.19 -18.63
C ALA A 207 11.15 16.97 -17.47
N GLU A 208 9.83 16.94 -17.74
CA GLU A 208 8.80 16.63 -16.73
C GLU A 208 8.93 15.19 -16.19
N LEU A 209 8.98 14.19 -17.08
CA LEU A 209 9.08 12.78 -16.68
C LEU A 209 10.38 12.48 -15.92
N ILE A 210 11.49 13.08 -16.35
CA ILE A 210 12.79 12.96 -15.69
C ILE A 210 12.71 13.53 -14.27
N SER A 211 12.17 14.73 -14.11
CA SER A 211 11.98 15.36 -12.80
C SER A 211 11.12 14.51 -11.86
N ILE A 212 9.98 13.98 -12.35
CA ILE A 212 9.10 13.12 -11.56
C ILE A 212 9.79 11.80 -11.20
N SER A 213 10.56 11.21 -12.12
CA SER A 213 11.30 9.96 -11.88
C SER A 213 12.37 10.14 -10.79
N ILE A 214 13.14 11.23 -10.84
CA ILE A 214 14.13 11.61 -9.84
C ILE A 214 13.46 11.80 -8.47
N GLN A 215 12.38 12.59 -8.41
CA GLN A 215 11.66 12.83 -7.15
C GLN A 215 11.04 11.55 -6.58
N PHE A 216 10.51 10.66 -7.44
CA PHE A 216 9.97 9.36 -7.02
C PHE A 216 11.06 8.45 -6.45
N VAL A 217 12.24 8.36 -7.09
CA VAL A 217 13.41 7.66 -6.53
C VAL A 217 13.78 8.22 -5.16
N GLN A 218 13.89 9.55 -5.02
CA GLN A 218 14.24 10.18 -3.76
C GLN A 218 13.21 9.88 -2.65
N CYS A 219 11.91 9.85 -2.98
CA CYS A 219 10.85 9.43 -2.05
C CYS A 219 11.02 7.96 -1.63
N VAL A 220 11.27 7.06 -2.59
CA VAL A 220 11.45 5.62 -2.35
C VAL A 220 12.66 5.38 -1.45
N LEU A 221 13.81 5.97 -1.76
CA LEU A 221 15.04 5.86 -0.97
C LEU A 221 14.87 6.45 0.44
N THR A 222 14.21 7.61 0.56
CA THR A 222 13.96 8.24 1.87
C THR A 222 13.15 7.33 2.78
N GLU A 223 12.08 6.68 2.27
CA GLU A 223 11.27 5.76 3.09
C GLU A 223 11.99 4.41 3.31
N ALA A 224 12.76 3.92 2.34
CA ALA A 224 13.52 2.67 2.45
C ALA A 224 14.62 2.71 3.53
N TYR A 225 15.28 3.86 3.69
CA TYR A 225 16.44 4.04 4.57
C TYR A 225 16.16 4.91 5.81
N LYS A 226 14.90 5.33 6.01
CA LYS A 226 14.46 6.21 7.09
C LYS A 226 14.98 5.85 8.49
N ASP A 227 15.04 4.53 8.77
CA ASP A 227 15.42 3.98 10.06
C ASP A 227 16.73 3.17 9.95
N SER A 228 17.62 3.49 9.00
CA SER A 228 18.91 2.82 8.81
C SER A 228 20.08 3.73 9.18
N ASP A 229 20.98 3.23 10.04
CA ASP A 229 22.28 3.86 10.30
C ASP A 229 23.28 3.64 9.15
N GLU A 230 22.95 2.79 8.17
CA GLU A 230 23.78 2.58 6.99
C GLU A 230 23.81 3.83 6.10
N LYS A 231 24.94 4.03 5.40
CA LYS A 231 25.11 5.13 4.46
C LYS A 231 24.02 5.06 3.39
N LEU A 232 23.04 5.95 3.50
CA LEU A 232 21.86 6.04 2.64
C LEU A 232 22.28 6.00 1.17
N ILE A 233 21.73 5.08 0.38
CA ILE A 233 21.92 5.11 -1.07
C ILE A 233 21.24 6.39 -1.55
N THR A 234 22.05 7.35 -1.97
CA THR A 234 21.59 8.64 -2.51
C THR A 234 21.67 8.61 -4.03
N LEU A 235 20.62 9.09 -4.70
CA LEU A 235 20.69 9.43 -6.11
C LEU A 235 21.58 10.69 -6.26
N THR A 236 22.81 10.50 -6.70
CA THR A 236 23.72 11.59 -7.07
C THR A 236 23.18 12.27 -8.32
N LEU A 237 22.93 13.58 -8.25
CA LEU A 237 22.51 14.38 -9.40
C LEU A 237 23.72 15.07 -10.02
N THR A 238 23.90 14.85 -11.31
CA THR A 238 24.94 15.45 -12.16
C THR A 238 24.48 16.78 -12.76
N GLY A 239 23.17 16.98 -12.90
CA GLY A 239 22.58 18.09 -13.64
C GLY A 239 22.37 17.80 -15.13
N ASP A 240 22.88 16.67 -15.64
CA ASP A 240 22.51 16.12 -16.94
C ASP A 240 21.24 15.27 -16.79
N GLY A 241 20.17 15.68 -17.47
CA GLY A 241 18.86 15.05 -17.34
C GLY A 241 18.82 13.60 -17.82
N ASP A 242 19.58 13.22 -18.85
CA ASP A 242 19.57 11.84 -19.36
C ASP A 242 20.40 10.92 -18.43
N VAL A 243 21.52 11.41 -17.88
CA VAL A 243 22.35 10.68 -16.90
C VAL A 243 21.63 10.52 -15.55
N ASP A 244 20.98 11.57 -15.05
CA ASP A 244 20.23 11.53 -13.79
C ASP A 244 18.99 10.63 -13.92
N PHE A 245 18.40 10.56 -15.12
CA PHE A 245 17.31 9.63 -15.45
C PHE A 245 17.77 8.17 -15.52
N GLU A 246 18.87 7.88 -16.22
CA GLU A 246 19.45 6.52 -16.27
C GLU A 246 19.86 6.05 -14.86
N SER A 247 20.40 6.94 -14.04
CA SER A 247 20.71 6.68 -12.64
C SER A 247 19.45 6.35 -11.83
N ALA A 248 18.37 7.13 -12.00
CA ALA A 248 17.09 6.87 -11.36
C ALA A 248 16.49 5.51 -11.76
N PHE A 249 16.53 5.17 -13.06
CA PHE A 249 16.04 3.88 -13.55
C PHE A 249 16.93 2.70 -13.16
N THR A 250 18.25 2.87 -13.13
CA THR A 250 19.19 1.87 -12.60
C THR A 250 18.87 1.54 -11.14
N ILE A 251 18.47 2.53 -10.35
CA ILE A 251 17.99 2.34 -8.97
C ILE A 251 16.68 1.52 -8.97
N PHE A 252 15.68 1.84 -9.81
CA PHE A 252 14.47 1.01 -9.98
C PHE A 252 14.77 -0.43 -10.47
N GLY A 253 15.82 -0.63 -11.27
CA GLY A 253 16.26 -1.94 -11.76
C GLY A 253 17.16 -2.71 -10.81
N SER A 254 17.61 -2.09 -9.72
CA SER A 254 18.47 -2.74 -8.72
C SER A 254 17.73 -3.88 -8.01
N PRO A 255 18.42 -4.93 -7.54
CA PRO A 255 17.79 -6.04 -6.81
C PRO A 255 16.99 -5.61 -5.56
N TYR A 256 17.24 -4.41 -5.05
CA TYR A 256 16.49 -3.81 -3.94
C TYR A 256 15.04 -3.46 -4.29
N SER A 257 14.69 -3.25 -5.57
CA SER A 257 13.30 -2.91 -5.93
C SER A 257 12.31 -4.05 -5.72
N LEU A 258 12.79 -5.31 -5.68
CA LEU A 258 12.01 -6.46 -5.21
C LEU A 258 11.66 -6.36 -3.72
N LEU A 259 12.47 -5.66 -2.91
CA LEU A 259 12.14 -5.34 -1.52
C LEU A 259 11.19 -4.14 -1.43
N TRP A 260 11.21 -3.24 -2.42
CA TRP A 260 10.32 -2.06 -2.46
C TRP A 260 8.87 -2.41 -2.77
N GLU A 261 8.59 -3.61 -3.31
CA GLU A 261 7.22 -4.16 -3.35
C GLU A 261 6.60 -4.36 -1.95
N TYR A 262 7.42 -4.43 -0.89
CA TYR A 262 7.01 -4.53 0.52
C TYR A 262 7.13 -3.21 1.28
N LEU A 263 7.61 -2.13 0.66
CA LEU A 263 7.66 -0.82 1.31
C LEU A 263 6.23 -0.28 1.52
N PRO A 264 6.02 0.57 2.53
CA PRO A 264 4.74 1.20 2.83
C PRO A 264 4.35 2.29 1.82
N LEU A 265 4.87 2.23 0.60
CA LEU A 265 4.68 3.22 -0.45
C LEU A 265 3.41 2.89 -1.22
N PRO A 266 2.35 3.69 -1.06
CA PRO A 266 1.10 3.45 -1.75
C PRO A 266 1.36 3.51 -3.26
N SER A 267 0.79 2.58 -4.01
CA SER A 267 0.86 2.61 -5.48
C SER A 267 2.27 2.47 -6.10
N TYR A 268 3.32 2.03 -5.37
CA TYR A 268 4.71 1.96 -5.89
C TYR A 268 4.80 1.30 -7.27
N ASN A 269 4.26 0.08 -7.40
CA ASN A 269 4.29 -0.66 -8.66
C ASN A 269 3.41 -0.03 -9.75
N PHE A 270 2.36 0.73 -9.40
CA PHE A 270 1.54 1.47 -10.35
C PHE A 270 2.31 2.68 -10.89
N MET A 271 2.92 3.47 -10.00
CA MET A 271 3.74 4.61 -10.39
C MET A 271 4.95 4.17 -11.24
N LEU A 272 5.68 3.13 -10.82
CA LEU A 272 6.76 2.56 -11.61
C LEU A 272 6.27 2.07 -12.98
N SER A 273 5.10 1.41 -13.05
CA SER A 273 4.51 0.99 -14.33
C SER A 273 4.20 2.19 -15.24
N LEU A 274 3.64 3.27 -14.70
CA LEU A 274 3.36 4.49 -15.47
C LEU A 274 4.64 5.16 -15.97
N LEU A 275 5.67 5.29 -15.12
CA LEU A 275 6.96 5.87 -15.49
C LEU A 275 7.66 5.05 -16.58
N VAL A 276 7.61 3.71 -16.50
CA VAL A 276 8.17 2.82 -17.52
C VAL A 276 7.43 2.96 -18.86
N VAL A 277 6.10 3.08 -18.84
CA VAL A 277 5.31 3.34 -20.06
C VAL A 277 5.62 4.72 -20.64
N GLY A 278 5.72 5.76 -19.80
CA GLY A 278 6.11 7.12 -20.22
C GLY A 278 7.50 7.13 -20.86
N ALA A 279 8.48 6.48 -20.22
CA ALA A 279 9.84 6.38 -20.73
C ALA A 279 9.90 5.68 -22.09
N TYR A 280 9.14 4.59 -22.25
CA TYR A 280 8.98 3.90 -23.54
C TYR A 280 8.36 4.81 -24.62
N VAL A 281 7.26 5.50 -24.30
CA VAL A 281 6.55 6.40 -25.24
C VAL A 281 7.43 7.60 -25.65
N MET A 282 8.28 8.11 -24.76
CA MET A 282 9.28 9.14 -25.08
C MET A 282 10.53 8.61 -25.80
N GLY A 283 10.74 7.29 -25.79
CA GLY A 283 11.92 6.66 -26.36
C GLY A 283 13.20 6.83 -25.52
N LEU A 284 13.07 7.08 -24.21
CA LEU A 284 14.21 7.12 -23.29
C LEU A 284 14.85 5.72 -23.14
N PRO A 285 16.16 5.62 -22.84
CA PRO A 285 16.83 4.35 -22.53
C PRO A 285 16.46 3.83 -21.12
N GLY A 286 16.94 2.65 -20.76
CA GLY A 286 16.95 2.15 -19.37
C GLY A 286 15.61 1.69 -18.77
N TYR A 287 14.46 1.97 -19.40
CA TYR A 287 13.12 1.65 -18.84
C TYR A 287 12.86 0.16 -18.57
N GLY A 288 13.68 -0.75 -19.11
CA GLY A 288 13.60 -2.19 -18.89
C GLY A 288 14.82 -2.80 -18.19
N CYS A 289 15.65 -2.00 -17.52
CA CYS A 289 16.87 -2.48 -16.89
C CYS A 289 16.61 -3.38 -15.66
N GLY A 290 17.57 -4.26 -15.37
CA GLY A 290 17.58 -5.12 -14.19
C GLY A 290 16.28 -5.91 -13.98
N CYS A 291 15.67 -5.79 -12.79
CA CYS A 291 14.43 -6.47 -12.45
C CYS A 291 13.14 -5.69 -12.75
N ILE A 292 13.19 -4.46 -13.32
CA ILE A 292 11.98 -3.67 -13.66
C ILE A 292 10.96 -4.51 -14.45
N PRO A 293 11.33 -5.22 -15.53
CA PRO A 293 10.36 -5.97 -16.34
C PRO A 293 9.68 -7.12 -15.56
N TYR A 294 10.29 -7.59 -14.47
CA TYR A 294 9.69 -8.62 -13.61
C TYR A 294 8.66 -8.01 -12.64
N SER A 295 9.02 -6.97 -11.90
CA SER A 295 8.14 -6.32 -10.91
C SER A 295 6.89 -5.72 -11.56
N ILE A 296 7.04 -5.02 -12.70
CA ILE A 296 5.89 -4.38 -13.36
C ILE A 296 5.03 -5.37 -14.14
N LYS A 297 5.51 -6.57 -14.50
CA LYS A 297 4.78 -7.55 -15.33
C LYS A 297 3.35 -7.77 -14.84
N ARG A 298 3.21 -8.12 -13.56
CA ARG A 298 1.92 -8.43 -12.94
C ARG A 298 1.03 -7.19 -12.84
N HIS A 299 1.62 -6.02 -12.68
CA HIS A 299 0.88 -4.76 -12.65
C HIS A 299 0.42 -4.34 -14.04
N LEU A 300 1.30 -4.29 -15.06
CA LEU A 300 0.91 -4.01 -16.44
C LEU A 300 -0.15 -4.99 -16.97
N GLU A 301 -0.04 -6.28 -16.69
CA GLU A 301 -1.06 -7.27 -17.07
C GLU A 301 -2.42 -6.99 -16.40
N LYS A 302 -2.44 -6.55 -15.14
CA LYS A 302 -3.69 -6.16 -14.44
C LYS A 302 -4.23 -4.82 -14.97
N LEU A 303 -3.37 -3.81 -15.04
CA LEU A 303 -3.71 -2.46 -15.51
C LEU A 303 -4.31 -2.53 -16.91
N MET A 304 -3.67 -3.17 -17.88
CA MET A 304 -4.21 -3.29 -19.25
C MET A 304 -5.54 -4.06 -19.38
N ILE A 305 -6.01 -4.71 -18.31
CA ILE A 305 -7.33 -5.37 -18.28
C ILE A 305 -8.37 -4.47 -17.59
N ASP A 306 -7.99 -3.81 -16.50
CA ASP A 306 -8.92 -3.08 -15.61
C ASP A 306 -8.90 -1.54 -15.77
N ILE A 307 -7.80 -0.97 -16.28
CA ILE A 307 -7.50 0.48 -16.35
C ILE A 307 -6.90 0.82 -17.73
N ASP A 308 -7.62 1.55 -18.57
CA ASP A 308 -7.12 1.96 -19.89
C ASP A 308 -5.98 2.99 -19.72
N ILE A 309 -4.73 2.52 -19.78
CA ILE A 309 -3.55 3.39 -19.69
C ILE A 309 -3.55 4.31 -20.92
N PRO A 310 -3.50 5.66 -20.76
CA PRO A 310 -3.59 6.55 -21.89
C PRO A 310 -2.43 6.37 -22.88
N ARG A 311 -2.77 6.43 -24.17
CA ARG A 311 -1.85 6.10 -25.28
C ARG A 311 -1.13 7.30 -25.87
N ASN A 312 -1.60 8.51 -25.58
CA ASN A 312 -0.95 9.76 -25.94
C ASN A 312 -0.27 10.36 -24.70
N MET A 313 0.78 11.14 -24.90
CA MET A 313 1.56 11.66 -23.77
C MET A 313 0.88 12.78 -22.98
N SER A 314 -0.11 13.48 -23.53
CA SER A 314 -0.87 14.51 -22.79
C SER A 314 -1.62 13.86 -21.62
N ASP A 315 -2.46 12.87 -21.93
CA ASP A 315 -3.29 12.16 -20.94
C ASP A 315 -2.43 11.26 -20.04
N LEU A 316 -1.35 10.66 -20.58
CA LEU A 316 -0.43 9.84 -19.80
C LEU A 316 0.41 10.70 -18.84
N GLY A 317 0.84 11.89 -19.27
CA GLY A 317 1.52 12.89 -18.45
C GLY A 317 0.63 13.40 -17.33
N GLU A 318 -0.62 13.79 -17.63
CA GLU A 318 -1.59 14.15 -16.61
C GLU A 318 -1.81 12.99 -15.62
N THR A 319 -1.89 11.74 -16.09
CA THR A 319 -2.02 10.55 -15.23
C THR A 319 -0.78 10.32 -14.36
N ILE A 320 0.43 10.47 -14.90
CA ILE A 320 1.71 10.37 -14.17
C ILE A 320 1.80 11.46 -13.10
N THR A 321 1.59 12.72 -13.49
CA THR A 321 1.69 13.89 -12.60
C THR A 321 0.59 13.85 -11.53
N LYS A 322 -0.63 13.47 -11.86
CA LYS A 322 -1.71 13.25 -10.88
C LYS A 322 -1.37 12.12 -9.91
N SER A 323 -0.98 10.95 -10.42
CA SER A 323 -0.63 9.79 -9.57
C SER A 323 0.56 10.11 -8.67
N PHE A 324 1.56 10.83 -9.19
CA PHE A 324 2.69 11.32 -8.41
C PHE A 324 2.22 12.26 -7.31
N ASN A 325 1.38 13.24 -7.64
CA ASN A 325 0.93 14.23 -6.69
C ASN A 325 0.05 13.62 -5.57
N GLU A 326 -0.84 12.69 -5.91
CA GLU A 326 -1.74 12.03 -4.95
C GLU A 326 -0.99 11.10 -3.98
N ASN A 327 0.05 10.38 -4.45
CA ASN A 327 0.73 9.35 -3.66
C ASN A 327 2.07 9.81 -3.06
N TYR A 328 2.77 10.75 -3.72
CA TYR A 328 4.15 11.14 -3.39
C TYR A 328 4.44 12.65 -3.37
N CYS A 329 3.50 13.56 -3.67
CA CYS A 329 3.78 14.98 -3.43
C CYS A 329 3.88 15.27 -1.93
N LEU A 330 5.13 15.27 -1.48
CA LEU A 330 5.50 15.51 -0.11
C LEU A 330 5.08 16.89 0.40
N ILE A 331 4.65 17.86 -0.42
CA ILE A 331 4.25 19.18 0.09
C ILE A 331 2.97 19.07 0.94
N GLN A 332 1.88 18.51 0.42
CA GLN A 332 0.66 18.33 1.21
C GLN A 332 0.87 17.31 2.33
N GLN A 333 1.55 16.18 2.06
CA GLN A 333 1.80 15.20 3.12
C GLN A 333 2.73 15.72 4.23
N LYS A 334 3.83 16.45 3.94
CA LYS A 334 4.70 17.05 4.97
C LYS A 334 3.97 18.14 5.76
N GLN A 335 3.17 18.98 5.09
CA GLN A 335 2.30 19.94 5.77
C GLN A 335 1.34 19.21 6.72
N LEU A 336 0.65 18.18 6.24
CA LEU A 336 -0.26 17.37 7.06
C LEU A 336 0.43 16.59 8.18
N ARG A 337 1.68 16.15 8.01
CA ARG A 337 2.52 15.56 9.10
C ARG A 337 2.91 16.59 10.16
N SER A 338 3.07 17.86 9.80
CA SER A 338 3.40 18.94 10.74
C SER A 338 2.19 19.43 11.57
N VAL A 339 0.97 19.21 11.08
CA VAL A 339 -0.26 19.53 11.81
C VAL A 339 -0.48 18.48 12.90
N VAL A 340 -0.56 18.89 14.16
CA VAL A 340 -1.02 18.01 15.25
C VAL A 340 -2.50 17.69 15.04
N TRP A 341 -2.81 16.42 14.77
CA TRP A 341 -4.19 15.96 14.64
C TRP A 341 -4.85 15.78 16.01
N ASP A 342 -6.08 16.24 16.09
CA ASP A 342 -7.05 15.88 17.11
C ASP A 342 -8.16 15.06 16.43
N LYS A 343 -9.16 14.64 17.23
CA LYS A 343 -10.29 13.86 16.73
C LYS A 343 -11.00 14.58 15.57
N THR A 344 -11.33 15.86 15.70
CA THR A 344 -12.06 16.62 14.67
C THR A 344 -11.24 16.80 13.38
N LYS A 345 -9.93 17.02 13.48
CA LYS A 345 -9.05 17.10 12.30
C LYS A 345 -8.92 15.76 11.56
N MET A 346 -8.83 14.65 12.30
CA MET A 346 -8.85 13.31 11.69
C MET A 346 -10.19 13.06 10.99
N GLU A 347 -11.32 13.45 11.59
CA GLU A 347 -12.65 13.38 10.97
C GLU A 347 -12.71 14.16 9.65
N HIS A 348 -12.27 15.42 9.70
CA HIS A 348 -12.24 16.30 8.54
C HIS A 348 -11.32 15.74 7.44
N TYR A 349 -10.18 15.14 7.80
CA TYR A 349 -9.32 14.47 6.83
C TYR A 349 -10.04 13.26 6.19
N LEU A 350 -10.69 12.40 6.96
CA LEU A 350 -11.41 11.24 6.43
C LEU A 350 -12.58 11.62 5.51
N PHE A 351 -13.27 12.73 5.78
CA PHE A 351 -14.34 13.25 4.92
C PHE A 351 -13.86 13.95 3.65
N TYR A 352 -12.72 14.66 3.68
CA TYR A 352 -12.34 15.63 2.64
C TYR A 352 -10.95 15.44 2.02
N ASN A 353 -10.26 14.33 2.28
CA ASN A 353 -9.00 14.02 1.61
C ASN A 353 -9.23 13.58 0.14
N ASN A 354 -8.29 13.93 -0.74
CA ASN A 354 -8.39 13.61 -2.18
C ASN A 354 -8.02 12.14 -2.53
N ILE A 355 -7.58 11.33 -1.56
CA ILE A 355 -7.09 9.97 -1.78
C ILE A 355 -8.24 8.96 -1.75
N ARG A 356 -9.04 9.00 -0.68
CA ARG A 356 -10.14 8.06 -0.43
C ARG A 356 -11.13 8.72 0.51
N LEU A 357 -12.30 9.06 -0.01
CA LEU A 357 -13.39 9.66 0.76
C LEU A 357 -14.08 8.58 1.61
N PHE A 358 -14.29 8.88 2.89
CA PHE A 358 -15.05 8.05 3.81
C PHE A 358 -16.36 8.74 4.19
N SER A 359 -17.40 7.96 4.48
CA SER A 359 -18.69 8.45 4.98
C SER A 359 -19.08 7.70 6.24
N THR A 360 -19.59 8.43 7.22
CA THR A 360 -20.16 7.90 8.47
C THR A 360 -21.49 7.16 8.30
N THR A 361 -22.01 7.08 7.07
CA THR A 361 -23.28 6.43 6.76
C THR A 361 -23.15 5.37 5.68
N ARG A 362 -21.93 4.87 5.39
CA ARG A 362 -21.76 3.79 4.40
C ARG A 362 -22.40 2.49 4.89
N TYR A 363 -22.22 2.19 6.17
CA TYR A 363 -22.81 1.05 6.84
C TYR A 363 -23.78 1.55 7.91
N ALA A 364 -24.94 0.92 8.04
CA ALA A 364 -25.87 1.24 9.13
C ALA A 364 -25.30 0.80 10.48
N ALA A 365 -25.57 1.56 11.55
CA ALA A 365 -25.15 1.23 12.91
C ALA A 365 -26.04 0.14 13.55
N THR A 366 -26.19 -1.01 12.89
CA THR A 366 -26.90 -2.18 13.45
C THR A 366 -26.00 -2.94 14.44
N GLU A 367 -26.61 -3.66 15.39
CA GLU A 367 -25.85 -4.48 16.36
C GLU A 367 -24.90 -5.47 15.68
N GLU A 368 -25.33 -6.09 14.57
CA GLU A 368 -24.51 -6.99 13.73
C GLU A 368 -23.27 -6.27 13.16
N ASN A 369 -23.44 -5.07 12.61
CA ASN A 369 -22.36 -4.28 12.02
C ASN A 369 -21.36 -3.78 13.07
N LEU A 370 -21.86 -3.44 14.26
CA LEU A 370 -21.04 -3.10 15.42
C LEU A 370 -20.30 -4.33 15.95
N PHE A 371 -20.95 -5.50 15.97
CA PHE A 371 -20.33 -6.77 16.33
C PHE A 371 -19.19 -7.16 15.41
N CYS A 372 -19.31 -6.95 14.08
CA CYS A 372 -18.18 -7.13 13.15
C CYS A 372 -16.95 -6.30 13.56
N THR A 373 -17.16 -5.07 14.00
CA THR A 373 -16.09 -4.15 14.46
C THR A 373 -15.44 -4.66 15.76
N ILE A 374 -16.26 -5.05 16.74
CA ILE A 374 -15.79 -5.62 18.02
C ILE A 374 -15.01 -6.93 17.79
N ALA A 375 -15.53 -7.80 16.92
CA ALA A 375 -14.91 -9.08 16.57
C ALA A 375 -13.54 -8.89 15.90
N LEU A 376 -13.39 -7.90 15.01
CA LEU A 376 -12.07 -7.54 14.45
C LEU A 376 -11.13 -6.97 15.52
N CYS A 377 -11.60 -6.09 16.40
CA CYS A 377 -10.77 -5.57 17.50
C CYS A 377 -10.20 -6.71 18.36
N LYS A 378 -11.06 -7.67 18.75
CA LYS A 378 -10.66 -8.87 19.49
C LYS A 378 -9.73 -9.80 18.70
N ALA A 379 -9.98 -9.98 17.40
CA ALA A 379 -9.13 -10.79 16.54
C ALA A 379 -7.71 -10.21 16.42
N ILE A 380 -7.57 -8.88 16.29
CA ILE A 380 -6.28 -8.17 16.26
C ILE A 380 -5.58 -8.27 17.62
N MET A 381 -6.30 -7.98 18.72
CA MET A 381 -5.74 -8.10 20.08
C MET A 381 -5.22 -9.53 20.34
N GLY A 382 -6.04 -10.56 20.12
CA GLY A 382 -5.66 -11.94 20.41
C GLY A 382 -4.59 -12.51 19.46
N ASN A 383 -4.80 -12.45 18.15
CA ASN A 383 -3.99 -13.20 17.18
C ASN A 383 -2.77 -12.43 16.67
N ILE A 384 -2.82 -11.09 16.68
CA ILE A 384 -1.68 -10.26 16.27
C ILE A 384 -0.90 -9.80 17.51
N ILE A 385 -1.53 -9.07 18.45
CA ILE A 385 -0.79 -8.47 19.57
C ILE A 385 -0.38 -9.52 20.60
N MET A 386 -1.32 -10.27 21.16
CA MET A 386 -1.05 -11.17 22.30
C MET A 386 -0.22 -12.39 21.89
N ASN A 387 -0.60 -13.03 20.78
CA ASN A 387 0.11 -14.21 20.25
C ASN A 387 1.59 -13.94 19.90
N ASN A 388 1.94 -12.73 19.43
CA ASN A 388 3.34 -12.36 19.14
C ASN A 388 4.09 -11.83 20.37
N ASN A 389 3.44 -11.68 21.53
CA ASN A 389 4.03 -11.16 22.77
C ASN A 389 3.73 -12.07 23.99
N PRO A 390 4.03 -13.39 23.94
CA PRO A 390 3.64 -14.35 24.99
C PRO A 390 4.39 -14.17 26.32
N THR A 391 5.43 -13.32 26.37
CA THR A 391 6.11 -12.91 27.60
C THR A 391 5.35 -11.83 28.37
N ILE A 392 4.43 -11.13 27.71
CA ILE A 392 3.61 -10.04 28.27
C ILE A 392 2.18 -10.53 28.53
N TYR A 393 1.65 -11.39 27.66
CA TYR A 393 0.26 -11.83 27.70
C TYR A 393 0.12 -13.34 27.86
N THR A 394 -0.72 -13.78 28.81
CA THR A 394 -1.00 -15.21 29.02
C THR A 394 -2.17 -15.72 28.16
N VAL A 395 -2.27 -17.03 28.00
CA VAL A 395 -3.37 -17.68 27.26
C VAL A 395 -4.73 -17.40 27.89
N GLU A 396 -4.79 -17.25 29.21
CA GLU A 396 -5.98 -16.91 29.99
C GLU A 396 -6.45 -15.48 29.68
N GLN A 397 -5.52 -14.52 29.59
CA GLN A 397 -5.84 -13.16 29.20
C GLN A 397 -6.35 -13.11 27.75
N THR A 398 -5.77 -13.90 26.83
CA THR A 398 -6.27 -13.99 25.45
C THR A 398 -7.71 -14.53 25.41
N LYS A 399 -8.03 -15.53 26.24
CA LYS A 399 -9.41 -16.02 26.38
C LYS A 399 -10.34 -14.96 26.97
N GLU A 400 -9.90 -14.22 28.00
CA GLU A 400 -10.67 -13.11 28.59
C GLU A 400 -11.03 -12.06 27.52
N VAL A 401 -10.05 -11.61 26.73
CA VAL A 401 -10.27 -10.61 25.67
C VAL A 401 -11.29 -11.08 24.63
N VAL A 402 -11.24 -12.36 24.23
CA VAL A 402 -12.23 -12.93 23.29
C VAL A 402 -13.62 -12.99 23.92
N GLN A 403 -13.72 -13.43 25.18
CA GLN A 403 -15.00 -13.69 25.87
C GLN A 403 -15.68 -12.44 26.44
N ARG A 404 -14.96 -11.35 26.68
CA ARG A 404 -15.51 -10.14 27.34
C ARG A 404 -16.65 -9.52 26.55
N GLU A 405 -17.79 -9.28 27.18
CA GLU A 405 -18.84 -8.43 26.62
C GLU A 405 -18.43 -6.96 26.77
N GLU A 406 -18.48 -6.19 25.68
CA GLU A 406 -18.07 -4.79 25.64
C GLU A 406 -18.68 -4.06 24.43
N THR A 407 -18.81 -2.74 24.54
CA THR A 407 -19.24 -1.89 23.43
C THR A 407 -18.13 -1.70 22.41
N VAL A 408 -18.51 -1.26 21.20
CA VAL A 408 -17.56 -0.92 20.13
C VAL A 408 -16.53 0.13 20.56
N ASN A 409 -16.91 1.11 21.39
CA ASN A 409 -15.99 2.14 21.88
C ASN A 409 -14.96 1.55 22.85
N GLU A 410 -15.38 0.69 23.77
CA GLU A 410 -14.50 0.02 24.74
C GLU A 410 -13.53 -0.96 24.04
N ALA A 411 -14.01 -1.67 23.01
CA ALA A 411 -13.17 -2.53 22.17
C ALA A 411 -12.10 -1.73 21.42
N LEU A 412 -12.46 -0.58 20.84
CA LEU A 412 -11.53 0.33 20.14
C LEU A 412 -10.53 0.99 21.11
N ASP A 413 -10.97 1.41 22.31
CA ASP A 413 -10.08 1.95 23.34
C ASP A 413 -9.08 0.91 23.83
N ARG A 414 -9.51 -0.34 24.08
CA ARG A 414 -8.57 -1.39 24.50
C ARG A 414 -7.61 -1.75 23.37
N LEU A 415 -8.12 -1.90 22.14
CA LEU A 415 -7.27 -2.15 20.98
C LEU A 415 -6.20 -1.06 20.84
N GLY A 416 -6.60 0.21 20.94
CA GLY A 416 -5.66 1.33 20.83
C GLY A 416 -4.66 1.39 21.98
N CYS A 417 -5.09 1.12 23.21
CA CYS A 417 -4.21 1.03 24.38
C CYS A 417 -3.19 -0.10 24.27
N MET A 418 -3.58 -1.27 23.75
CA MET A 418 -2.68 -2.39 23.51
C MET A 418 -1.74 -2.13 22.33
N ALA A 419 -2.25 -1.63 21.19
CA ALA A 419 -1.45 -1.37 20.00
C ALA A 419 -0.40 -0.26 20.24
N LEU A 420 -0.73 0.76 21.05
CA LEU A 420 0.20 1.84 21.39
C LEU A 420 1.50 1.35 22.04
N GLN A 421 1.43 0.33 22.89
CA GLN A 421 2.60 -0.27 23.55
C GLN A 421 3.60 -0.86 22.54
N HIS A 422 3.10 -1.29 21.39
CA HIS A 422 3.85 -1.98 20.33
C HIS A 422 4.04 -1.12 19.07
N TRP A 423 3.57 0.13 19.06
CA TRP A 423 3.58 0.94 17.83
C TRP A 423 4.98 1.31 17.35
N LYS A 424 5.92 1.45 18.28
CA LYS A 424 7.35 1.68 17.98
C LYS A 424 8.09 0.41 17.57
N THR A 425 7.42 -0.75 17.53
CA THR A 425 8.00 -1.97 16.95
C THR A 425 8.03 -1.79 15.43
N GLU A 426 9.24 -1.64 14.91
CA GLU A 426 9.53 -1.46 13.49
C GLU A 426 10.12 -2.74 12.89
N LYS A 427 10.04 -2.88 11.57
CA LYS A 427 10.67 -3.95 10.77
C LYS A 427 10.27 -5.41 11.12
N VAL A 428 9.34 -5.63 12.04
CA VAL A 428 8.74 -6.95 12.32
C VAL A 428 7.37 -7.05 11.64
N TRP A 429 7.16 -8.12 10.86
CA TRP A 429 5.94 -8.37 10.07
C TRP A 429 4.64 -8.20 10.87
N TRP A 430 4.55 -8.80 12.07
CA TRP A 430 3.33 -8.71 12.88
C TRP A 430 3.01 -7.29 13.34
N ALA A 431 4.01 -6.42 13.53
CA ALA A 431 3.79 -5.04 13.96
C ALA A 431 3.28 -4.16 12.80
N ILE A 432 3.74 -4.42 11.57
CA ILE A 432 3.17 -3.81 10.36
C ILE A 432 1.72 -4.29 10.16
N ASN A 433 1.50 -5.61 10.31
CA ASN A 433 0.18 -6.22 10.22
C ASN A 433 -0.79 -5.62 11.28
N MET A 434 -0.31 -5.42 12.52
CA MET A 434 -1.04 -4.72 13.58
C MET A 434 -1.45 -3.31 13.16
N LYS A 435 -0.50 -2.46 12.75
CA LYS A 435 -0.76 -1.06 12.34
C LYS A 435 -1.82 -0.97 11.23
N MET A 436 -1.67 -1.80 10.21
CA MET A 436 -2.60 -1.90 9.08
C MET A 436 -4.01 -2.30 9.52
N ASN A 437 -4.16 -3.34 10.35
CA ASN A 437 -5.48 -3.77 10.82
C ASN A 437 -6.11 -2.79 11.81
N VAL A 438 -5.31 -2.15 12.69
CA VAL A 438 -5.81 -1.13 13.64
C VAL A 438 -6.34 0.08 12.88
N LEU A 439 -5.64 0.54 11.84
CA LEU A 439 -6.17 1.55 10.92
C LEU A 439 -7.44 1.04 10.20
N GLY A 440 -7.41 -0.19 9.69
CA GLY A 440 -8.54 -0.80 8.97
C GLY A 440 -9.83 -0.86 9.78
N VAL A 441 -9.78 -1.38 11.01
CA VAL A 441 -10.95 -1.45 11.89
C VAL A 441 -11.39 -0.07 12.38
N THR A 442 -10.47 0.88 12.54
CA THR A 442 -10.82 2.29 12.86
C THR A 442 -11.60 2.94 11.72
N LEU A 443 -11.17 2.73 10.46
CA LEU A 443 -11.87 3.22 9.27
C LEU A 443 -13.22 2.51 9.07
N MET A 444 -13.32 1.23 9.43
CA MET A 444 -14.56 0.47 9.42
C MET A 444 -15.57 1.00 10.45
N ALA A 445 -15.11 1.28 11.68
CA ALA A 445 -15.92 1.91 12.73
C ALA A 445 -16.39 3.30 12.31
N PHE A 446 -15.51 4.11 11.71
CA PHE A 446 -15.91 5.39 11.14
C PHE A 446 -17.03 5.22 10.10
N GLN A 447 -16.95 4.21 9.23
CA GLN A 447 -17.97 3.95 8.20
C GLN A 447 -19.33 3.45 8.74
N THR A 448 -19.41 2.97 9.98
CA THR A 448 -20.69 2.68 10.68
C THR A 448 -21.24 3.88 11.46
N GLY A 449 -20.55 5.04 11.42
CA GLY A 449 -20.89 6.23 12.19
C GLY A 449 -20.29 6.25 13.60
N VAL A 450 -19.55 5.20 13.98
CA VAL A 450 -18.82 5.13 15.25
C VAL A 450 -17.47 5.81 15.06
N PHE A 451 -17.47 7.15 15.12
CA PHE A 451 -16.21 7.87 15.18
C PHE A 451 -15.66 7.86 16.61
N HIS A 452 -14.97 6.77 16.97
CA HIS A 452 -14.25 6.62 18.23
C HIS A 452 -12.83 6.13 17.98
N VAL A 453 -11.86 6.81 18.59
CA VAL A 453 -10.42 6.51 18.45
C VAL A 453 -9.78 6.80 19.80
N TYR A 454 -8.98 5.86 20.30
CA TYR A 454 -8.20 6.05 21.52
C TYR A 454 -7.29 7.29 21.35
N PRO A 455 -7.50 8.40 22.10
CA PRO A 455 -6.88 9.69 21.74
C PRO A 455 -5.35 9.69 21.64
N PRO A 456 -4.60 8.99 22.53
CA PRO A 456 -3.14 8.86 22.39
C PRO A 456 -2.66 8.17 21.10
N LEU A 457 -3.53 7.43 20.41
CA LEU A 457 -3.22 6.77 19.14
C LEU A 457 -3.39 7.69 17.92
N ILE A 458 -4.03 8.85 18.05
CA ILE A 458 -4.32 9.75 16.92
C ILE A 458 -3.06 10.17 16.13
N PRO A 459 -1.94 10.62 16.76
CA PRO A 459 -0.72 10.97 16.03
C PRO A 459 -0.05 9.77 15.32
N HIS A 460 -0.26 8.58 15.87
CA HIS A 460 0.25 7.33 15.31
C HIS A 460 -0.56 6.93 14.08
N LEU A 461 -1.89 6.90 14.19
CA LEU A 461 -2.81 6.67 13.06
C LEU A 461 -2.69 7.74 11.97
N GLN A 462 -2.40 9.00 12.30
CA GLN A 462 -2.11 10.06 11.33
C GLN A 462 -0.95 9.65 10.39
N SER A 463 0.14 9.10 10.93
CA SER A 463 1.27 8.63 10.11
C SER A 463 0.84 7.48 9.20
N GLU A 464 0.09 6.50 9.71
CA GLU A 464 -0.38 5.38 8.90
C GLU A 464 -1.42 5.81 7.84
N MET A 465 -2.29 6.78 8.14
CA MET A 465 -3.25 7.32 7.18
C MET A 465 -2.54 8.09 6.05
N LEU A 466 -1.51 8.87 6.36
CA LEU A 466 -0.75 9.60 5.34
C LEU A 466 0.14 8.66 4.50
N ASN A 467 0.58 7.54 5.06
CA ASN A 467 1.36 6.53 4.34
C ASN A 467 0.48 5.58 3.52
N PHE A 468 -0.52 4.93 4.13
CA PHE A 468 -1.13 3.72 3.57
C PHE A 468 -2.55 3.86 3.02
N LEU A 469 -3.25 4.98 3.24
CA LEU A 469 -4.67 5.11 2.86
C LEU A 469 -5.01 4.86 1.36
N PRO A 470 -4.12 5.13 0.38
CA PRO A 470 -4.39 4.75 -1.01
C PRO A 470 -4.37 3.23 -1.23
N HIS A 471 -3.68 2.45 -0.38
CA HIS A 471 -3.45 1.02 -0.55
C HIS A 471 -4.77 0.22 -0.69
N PRO A 472 -4.92 -0.72 -1.65
CA PRO A 472 -6.17 -1.46 -1.90
C PRO A 472 -6.69 -2.30 -0.71
N TYR A 473 -5.87 -2.51 0.31
CA TYR A 473 -6.30 -3.09 1.57
C TYR A 473 -7.42 -2.26 2.24
N PHE A 474 -7.38 -0.93 2.14
CA PHE A 474 -8.43 -0.02 2.64
C PHE A 474 -9.55 0.24 1.61
N GLU A 475 -9.65 -0.59 0.58
CA GLU A 475 -10.83 -0.62 -0.28
C GLU A 475 -11.95 -1.44 0.38
N PHE A 476 -12.96 -0.72 0.85
CA PHE A 476 -14.15 -1.23 1.52
C PHE A 476 -15.21 -1.66 0.50
N SER A 477 -15.82 -2.83 0.70
CA SER A 477 -16.98 -3.30 -0.06
C SER A 477 -18.24 -2.51 0.30
N ASP A 478 -19.26 -2.54 -0.56
CA ASP A 478 -20.59 -1.99 -0.24
C ASP A 478 -21.31 -2.82 0.83
N ASP A 479 -20.96 -4.10 0.94
CA ASP A 479 -21.37 -4.99 2.03
C ASP A 479 -20.30 -5.06 3.13
N ILE A 480 -20.71 -4.73 4.36
CA ILE A 480 -19.85 -4.80 5.54
C ILE A 480 -19.42 -6.22 5.89
N GLN A 481 -20.23 -7.25 5.62
CA GLN A 481 -19.85 -8.64 5.92
C GLN A 481 -18.71 -9.09 5.00
N THR A 482 -18.74 -8.70 3.72
CA THR A 482 -17.64 -8.89 2.76
C THR A 482 -16.36 -8.17 3.21
N THR A 483 -16.49 -6.93 3.68
CA THR A 483 -15.38 -6.19 4.31
C THR A 483 -14.84 -6.92 5.54
N PHE A 484 -15.70 -7.32 6.48
CA PHE A 484 -15.34 -8.08 7.67
C PHE A 484 -14.58 -9.36 7.30
N ASN A 485 -15.12 -10.15 6.37
CA ASN A 485 -14.52 -11.38 5.90
C ASN A 485 -13.12 -11.13 5.29
N LYS A 486 -12.91 -10.03 4.55
CA LYS A 486 -11.60 -9.62 4.01
C LYS A 486 -10.58 -9.37 5.13
N TYR A 487 -10.94 -8.55 6.13
CA TYR A 487 -10.07 -8.24 7.27
C TYR A 487 -9.82 -9.45 8.16
N TYR A 488 -10.87 -10.19 8.51
CA TYR A 488 -10.77 -11.40 9.33
C TYR A 488 -9.88 -12.45 8.67
N LYS A 489 -10.07 -12.71 7.37
CA LYS A 489 -9.20 -13.59 6.59
C LYS A 489 -7.73 -13.17 6.67
N PHE A 490 -7.43 -11.88 6.49
CA PHE A 490 -6.08 -11.34 6.57
C PHE A 490 -5.44 -11.52 7.95
N ILE A 491 -6.20 -11.38 9.04
CA ILE A 491 -5.72 -11.59 10.42
C ILE A 491 -5.30 -13.04 10.67
N PHE A 492 -6.00 -14.02 10.08
CA PHE A 492 -5.81 -15.46 10.39
C PHE A 492 -5.03 -16.26 9.32
N GLU A 493 -5.03 -15.84 8.05
CA GLU A 493 -4.27 -16.54 7.00
C GLU A 493 -2.80 -16.07 6.93
N ASP A 494 -2.53 -14.77 7.09
CA ASP A 494 -1.16 -14.25 7.00
C ASP A 494 -0.31 -14.52 8.26
N SER A 495 -0.92 -15.08 9.31
CA SER A 495 -0.22 -15.71 10.44
C SER A 495 0.38 -17.09 10.11
N ILE A 496 0.09 -17.66 8.94
CA ILE A 496 0.56 -19.01 8.53
C ILE A 496 1.91 -18.97 7.78
N PHE A 497 2.41 -17.78 7.42
CA PHE A 497 3.72 -17.61 6.77
C PHE A 497 4.90 -17.40 7.74
N ILE A 498 4.70 -17.73 9.03
CA ILE A 498 5.72 -17.79 10.09
C ILE A 498 5.97 -19.27 10.44
#